data_AF-A0AAI8VY50-F1
#
_entry.id   AF-A0AAI8VY50-F1
#
_cell.length_a   1.000
_cell.length_b   1.000
_cell.length_c   1.000
_cell.angle_alpha   90.00
_cell.angle_beta   90.00
_cell.angle_gamma   90.00
#
_symmetry.space_group_name_H-M   'P 1'
#
loop_
_entity.id
_entity.type
_entity.pdbx_description
1 polymer ?
#
loop_
_entity_poly.entity_id
_entity_poly.type
_entity_poly.pdbx_seq_one_letter_code
_entity_poly.pdbx_strand_id
1 'polypeptide(L)'
;MEPSGIRKLMAKGFDIASGNMQGPRAAVLVASLSNTQDETTRRGDTVQNGELSNAPLWMKAVPTNVMKALAPESDAPTITDAILRITRKRFSSLILMPLEQVDVNKPLAQFGVDSMIAADVRTWLWNSFRVDIPFLDILNSQKTLSGLAELLGMRLSGT
;
A
#
# COMPACT_ATOMS: atom_id res chain seq x y z
N MET A 1 10.83 20.32 6.30
CA MET A 1 10.99 19.12 5.46
C MET A 1 11.56 19.58 4.14
N GLU A 2 12.82 19.25 3.85
CA GLU A 2 13.49 19.67 2.62
C GLU A 2 12.95 18.87 1.41
N PRO A 3 12.49 19.53 0.33
CA PRO A 3 11.89 18.87 -0.84
C PRO A 3 12.87 17.98 -1.62
N SER A 4 14.18 18.13 -1.40
CA SER A 4 15.23 17.30 -2.01
C SER A 4 15.32 15.91 -1.37
N GLY A 5 15.12 15.80 -0.06
CA GLY A 5 15.19 14.53 0.67
C GLY A 5 14.08 13.56 0.26
N ILE A 6 12.86 14.08 0.10
CA ILE A 6 11.69 13.33 -0.36
C ILE A 6 11.94 12.75 -1.76
N ARG A 7 12.49 13.54 -2.70
CA ARG A 7 12.84 13.07 -4.05
C ARG A 7 13.89 11.96 -4.03
N LYS A 8 14.90 12.06 -3.18
CA LYS A 8 15.93 11.02 -3.05
C LYS A 8 15.36 9.70 -2.54
N LEU A 9 14.37 9.76 -1.66
CA LEU A 9 13.66 8.58 -1.16
C LEU A 9 12.71 7.99 -2.23
N MET A 10 11.97 8.84 -2.97
CA MET A 10 11.14 8.38 -4.10
C MET A 10 12.00 7.74 -5.21
N ALA A 11 13.16 8.32 -5.54
CA ALA A 11 14.11 7.76 -6.51
C ALA A 11 14.69 6.42 -6.07
N LYS A 12 14.70 6.14 -4.76
CA LYS A 12 15.08 4.83 -4.19
C LYS A 12 13.90 3.83 -4.18
N GLY A 13 12.74 4.20 -4.70
CA GLY A 13 11.56 3.35 -4.79
C GLY A 13 10.68 3.35 -3.53
N PHE A 14 10.92 4.25 -2.57
CA PHE A 14 10.06 4.38 -1.40
C PHE A 14 8.79 5.16 -1.75
N ASP A 15 7.63 4.59 -1.43
CA ASP A 15 6.36 5.30 -1.48
C ASP A 15 6.20 6.17 -0.22
N ILE A 16 6.36 7.48 -0.38
CA ILE A 16 6.28 8.47 0.71
C ILE A 16 4.88 9.08 0.79
N ALA A 17 3.92 8.60 -0.01
CA ALA A 17 2.55 9.08 0.07
C ALA A 17 1.94 8.66 1.43
N SER A 18 2.02 9.54 2.41
CA SER A 18 1.27 9.46 3.66
C SER A 18 -0.16 9.93 3.42
N GLY A 19 -1.12 9.46 4.23
CA GLY A 19 -2.54 9.79 4.05
C GLY A 19 -2.84 11.30 4.05
N ASN A 20 -1.98 12.11 4.67
CA ASN A 20 -2.06 13.58 4.66
C ASN A 20 -1.60 14.22 3.33
N MET A 21 -0.82 13.53 2.49
CA MET A 21 -0.38 14.01 1.16
C MET A 21 -1.40 13.73 0.06
N GLN A 22 -2.40 12.89 0.33
CA GLN A 22 -3.45 12.51 -0.63
C GLN A 22 -4.69 13.42 -0.53
N GLY A 23 -4.68 14.41 0.36
CA GLY A 23 -5.79 15.34 0.53
C GLY A 23 -5.87 16.41 -0.56
N PRO A 24 -7.04 17.04 -0.77
CA PRO A 24 -7.23 18.08 -1.79
C PRO A 24 -6.26 19.27 -1.64
N ARG A 25 -5.87 19.60 -0.40
CA ARG A 25 -4.94 20.68 -0.09
C ARG A 25 -3.50 20.34 -0.48
N ALA A 26 -3.09 19.09 -0.26
CA ALA A 26 -1.76 18.63 -0.65
C ALA A 26 -1.66 18.51 -2.19
N ALA A 27 -2.76 18.19 -2.87
CA ALA A 27 -2.81 18.13 -4.33
C ALA A 27 -2.43 19.46 -5.01
N VAL A 28 -2.83 20.61 -4.44
CA VAL A 28 -2.43 21.94 -4.96
C VAL A 28 -0.90 22.14 -4.86
N LEU A 29 -0.30 21.69 -3.76
CA LEU A 29 1.14 21.78 -3.55
C LEU A 29 1.91 20.84 -4.48
N VAL A 30 1.40 19.62 -4.69
CA VAL A 30 2.00 18.66 -5.64
C VAL A 30 1.90 19.21 -7.08
N ALA A 31 0.74 19.76 -7.47
CA ALA A 31 0.55 20.33 -8.80
C ALA A 31 1.48 21.51 -9.08
N SER A 32 1.71 22.41 -8.12
CA SER A 32 2.64 23.53 -8.29
C SER A 32 4.10 23.07 -8.38
N LEU A 33 4.47 22.01 -7.67
CA LEU A 33 5.80 21.38 -7.75
C LEU A 33 6.02 20.70 -9.11
N SER A 34 5.03 19.98 -9.64
CA SER A 34 5.11 19.34 -10.96
C SER A 34 5.21 20.36 -12.11
N ASN A 35 4.59 21.53 -11.96
CA ASN A 35 4.63 22.59 -12.97
C ASN A 35 6.01 23.25 -13.13
N THR A 36 6.97 22.98 -12.23
CA THR A 36 8.36 23.45 -12.36
C THR A 36 9.24 22.48 -13.17
N GLN A 37 8.72 21.30 -13.55
CA GLN A 37 9.48 20.25 -14.23
C GLN A 37 8.99 19.92 -15.65
N ASP A 38 8.09 20.72 -16.20
CA ASP A 38 7.65 20.63 -17.60
C ASP A 38 8.58 21.40 -18.53
N GLU A 39 9.76 20.82 -18.77
CA GLU A 39 10.49 21.01 -20.03
C GLU A 39 11.16 19.72 -20.56
N THR A 40 11.03 18.55 -19.92
CA THR A 40 11.72 17.34 -20.43
C THR A 40 11.02 15.97 -20.41
N THR A 41 9.79 15.78 -19.90
CA THR A 41 9.17 14.43 -20.05
C THR A 41 7.66 14.44 -20.22
N ARG A 42 7.19 14.76 -21.44
CA ARG A 42 5.87 14.32 -21.92
C ARG A 42 5.92 12.83 -22.28
N ARG A 43 5.49 11.97 -21.37
CA ARG A 43 5.24 10.53 -21.60
C ARG A 43 4.32 10.09 -20.46
N GLY A 44 3.02 9.87 -20.61
CA GLY A 44 2.26 9.27 -21.69
C GLY A 44 1.26 8.35 -20.97
N ASP A 45 0.10 8.89 -20.59
CA ASP A 45 -0.93 8.12 -19.87
C ASP A 45 -1.91 7.54 -20.89
N THR A 46 -1.51 6.42 -21.48
CA THR A 46 -2.39 5.58 -22.30
C THR A 46 -2.85 4.45 -21.40
N VAL A 47 -4.01 4.62 -20.77
CA VAL A 47 -4.71 3.54 -20.06
C VAL A 47 -5.13 2.52 -21.12
N GLN A 48 -4.38 1.43 -21.25
CA GLN A 48 -4.75 0.29 -22.07
C GLN A 48 -5.76 -0.57 -21.30
N ASN A 49 -7.00 -0.59 -21.78
CA ASN A 49 -8.09 -1.46 -21.35
C ASN A 49 -7.89 -2.93 -21.76
N GLY A 50 -6.72 -3.53 -21.47
CA GLY A 50 -6.31 -4.84 -22.01
C GLY A 50 -6.24 -6.02 -21.03
N GLU A 51 -6.39 -5.81 -19.72
CA GLU A 51 -5.95 -6.81 -18.71
C GLU A 51 -7.09 -7.50 -17.91
N LEU A 52 -8.29 -7.62 -18.48
CA LEU A 52 -9.40 -8.32 -17.79
C LEU A 52 -9.59 -9.77 -18.25
N SER A 53 -8.87 -10.22 -19.29
CA SER A 53 -8.99 -11.58 -19.85
C SER A 53 -8.21 -12.64 -19.09
N ASN A 54 -7.17 -12.26 -18.33
CA ASN A 54 -6.36 -13.18 -17.53
C ASN A 54 -6.45 -12.90 -16.01
N ALA A 55 -7.45 -12.12 -15.58
CA ALA A 55 -7.64 -11.79 -14.19
C ALA A 55 -7.97 -13.05 -13.36
N PRO A 56 -7.33 -13.26 -12.20
CA PRO A 56 -7.61 -14.40 -11.34
C PRO A 56 -9.08 -14.48 -10.93
N LEU A 57 -9.60 -15.69 -10.72
CA LEU A 57 -10.98 -15.91 -10.28
C LEU A 57 -11.33 -15.14 -8.99
N TRP A 58 -10.35 -15.00 -8.08
CA TRP A 58 -10.53 -14.26 -6.84
C TRP A 58 -10.79 -12.76 -7.07
N MET A 59 -10.27 -12.17 -8.14
CA MET A 59 -10.44 -10.73 -8.42
C MET A 59 -11.90 -10.37 -8.74
N LYS A 60 -12.67 -11.32 -9.29
CA LYS A 60 -14.10 -11.15 -9.57
C LYS A 60 -14.97 -11.16 -8.31
N ALA A 61 -14.50 -11.78 -7.23
CA ALA A 61 -15.20 -11.88 -5.95
C ALA A 61 -14.96 -10.66 -5.05
N VAL A 62 -14.05 -9.77 -5.42
CA VAL A 62 -13.63 -8.65 -4.58
C VAL A 62 -14.39 -7.37 -4.95
N PRO A 63 -14.81 -6.54 -3.96
CA PRO A 63 -15.45 -5.26 -4.23
C PRO A 63 -14.63 -4.32 -5.13
N THR A 64 -15.30 -3.57 -6.00
CA THR A 64 -14.67 -2.70 -7.01
C THR A 64 -13.77 -1.61 -6.43
N ASN A 65 -14.02 -1.18 -5.19
CA ASN A 65 -13.16 -0.25 -4.47
C ASN A 65 -11.80 -0.85 -4.11
N VAL A 66 -11.75 -2.15 -3.85
CA VAL A 66 -10.53 -2.89 -3.47
C VAL A 66 -9.78 -3.38 -4.71
N MET A 67 -10.50 -3.63 -5.82
CA MET A 67 -9.88 -3.99 -7.10
C MET A 67 -8.81 -2.98 -7.53
N LYS A 68 -9.00 -1.68 -7.29
CA LYS A 68 -7.99 -0.65 -7.61
C LYS A 68 -6.69 -0.83 -6.83
N ALA A 69 -6.78 -1.24 -5.56
CA ALA A 69 -5.60 -1.49 -4.73
C ALA A 69 -4.89 -2.79 -5.13
N LEU A 70 -5.65 -3.79 -5.60
CA LEU A 70 -5.16 -5.12 -5.97
C LEU A 70 -4.76 -5.27 -7.45
N ALA A 71 -5.14 -4.32 -8.31
CA ALA A 71 -4.80 -4.28 -9.73
C ALA A 71 -3.31 -4.52 -10.05
N PRO A 72 -2.33 -3.93 -9.33
CA PRO A 72 -0.91 -4.16 -9.62
C PRO A 72 -0.40 -5.57 -9.28
N GLU A 73 -1.15 -6.36 -8.50
CA GLU A 73 -0.81 -7.74 -8.12
C GLU A 73 -1.81 -8.75 -8.69
N SER A 74 -2.35 -8.46 -9.88
CA SER A 74 -3.25 -9.36 -10.62
C SER A 74 -2.63 -10.71 -10.99
N ASP A 75 -1.30 -10.83 -10.94
CA ASP A 75 -0.56 -12.06 -11.22
C ASP A 75 -0.53 -13.06 -10.04
N ALA A 76 -1.03 -12.67 -8.87
CA ALA A 76 -0.98 -13.53 -7.69
C ALA A 76 -2.00 -14.70 -7.74
N PRO A 77 -1.60 -15.92 -7.34
CA PRO A 77 -2.46 -17.09 -7.41
C PRO A 77 -3.65 -17.03 -6.46
N THR A 78 -3.47 -16.42 -5.29
CA THR A 78 -4.52 -16.26 -4.26
C THR A 78 -4.68 -14.79 -3.88
N ILE A 79 -5.90 -14.41 -3.47
CA ILE A 79 -6.17 -13.07 -2.92
C ILE A 79 -5.26 -12.74 -1.72
N THR A 80 -5.00 -13.71 -0.85
CA THR A 80 -4.11 -13.56 0.31
C THR A 80 -2.69 -13.23 -0.12
N ASP A 81 -2.19 -13.84 -1.20
CA ASP A 81 -0.85 -13.57 -1.73
C ASP A 81 -0.76 -12.16 -2.33
N ALA A 82 -1.80 -11.73 -3.06
CA ALA A 82 -1.89 -10.36 -3.57
C ALA A 82 -1.86 -9.34 -2.43
N ILE A 83 -2.68 -9.56 -1.40
CA ILE A 83 -2.75 -8.71 -0.20
C ILE A 83 -1.41 -8.71 0.53
N LEU A 84 -0.77 -9.87 0.69
CA LEU A 84 0.51 -9.99 1.37
C LEU A 84 1.59 -9.19 0.63
N ARG A 85 1.67 -9.28 -0.70
CA ARG A 85 2.63 -8.51 -1.49
C ARG A 85 2.44 -7.00 -1.35
N ILE A 86 1.20 -6.52 -1.48
CA ILE A 86 0.88 -5.09 -1.31
C ILE A 86 1.16 -4.62 0.11
N THR A 87 0.74 -5.39 1.11
CA THR A 87 0.94 -5.06 2.52
C THR A 87 2.43 -5.03 2.85
N ARG A 88 3.22 -5.98 2.35
CA ARG A 88 4.67 -6.02 2.52
C ARG A 88 5.34 -4.81 1.87
N LYS A 89 4.96 -4.43 0.65
CA LYS A 89 5.48 -3.25 -0.05
C LYS A 89 5.13 -1.94 0.64
N ARG A 90 3.90 -1.83 1.16
CA ARG A 90 3.49 -0.66 1.94
C ARG A 90 4.27 -0.59 3.26
N PHE A 91 4.36 -1.72 3.96
CA PHE A 91 5.05 -1.80 5.23
C PHE A 91 6.54 -1.50 5.10
N SER A 92 7.21 -2.07 4.09
CA SER A 92 8.63 -1.81 3.81
C SER A 92 8.88 -0.30 3.58
N SER A 93 7.96 0.36 2.88
CA SER A 93 8.01 1.81 2.67
C SER A 93 7.79 2.59 3.97
N LEU A 94 6.88 2.13 4.82
CA LEU A 94 6.54 2.78 6.08
C LEU A 94 7.69 2.74 7.11
N ILE A 95 8.39 1.60 7.20
CA ILE A 95 9.52 1.42 8.14
C ILE A 95 10.89 1.73 7.50
N LEU A 96 10.91 2.24 6.25
CA LEU A 96 12.13 2.56 5.49
C LEU A 96 13.12 1.40 5.39
N MET A 97 12.60 0.17 5.28
CA MET A 97 13.38 -1.04 5.15
C MET A 97 13.22 -1.60 3.73
N PRO A 98 14.29 -2.11 3.09
CA PRO A 98 14.18 -2.79 1.80
C PRO A 98 13.21 -3.97 1.86
N LEU A 99 12.46 -4.20 0.77
CA LEU A 99 11.41 -5.23 0.70
C LEU A 99 11.94 -6.63 1.04
N GLU A 100 13.17 -6.91 0.62
CA GLU A 100 13.88 -8.19 0.78
C GLU A 100 14.22 -8.46 2.25
N GLN A 101 14.38 -7.41 3.06
CA GLN A 101 14.73 -7.51 4.48
C GLN A 101 13.49 -7.63 5.39
N VAL A 102 12.30 -7.35 4.85
CA VAL A 102 11.04 -7.52 5.59
C VAL A 102 10.64 -8.98 5.57
N ASP A 103 10.88 -9.70 6.67
CA ASP A 103 10.33 -11.03 6.89
C ASP A 103 8.84 -10.96 7.26
N VAL A 104 7.99 -11.61 6.46
CA VAL A 104 6.52 -11.58 6.63
C VAL A 104 6.03 -12.42 7.82
N ASN A 105 6.84 -13.36 8.30
CA ASN A 105 6.52 -14.23 9.44
C ASN A 105 7.06 -13.70 10.76
N LYS A 106 7.91 -12.67 10.71
CA LYS A 106 8.45 -12.03 11.89
C LYS A 106 7.37 -11.12 12.52
N PRO A 107 7.23 -11.11 13.86
CA PRO A 107 6.23 -10.26 14.51
C PRO A 107 6.49 -8.77 14.27
N LEU A 108 5.41 -8.00 14.07
CA LEU A 108 5.42 -6.57 13.80
C LEU A 108 6.16 -5.78 14.88
N ALA A 109 6.00 -6.16 16.15
CA ALA A 109 6.70 -5.52 17.27
C ALA A 109 8.24 -5.58 17.14
N GLN A 110 8.79 -6.61 16.49
CA GLN A 110 10.23 -6.73 16.28
C GLN A 110 10.77 -5.83 15.16
N PHE A 111 9.89 -5.24 14.35
CA PHE A 111 10.24 -4.19 13.39
C PHE A 111 10.11 -2.78 13.99
N GLY A 112 9.82 -2.67 15.29
CA GLY A 112 9.64 -1.38 15.96
C GLY A 112 8.29 -0.73 15.64
N VAL A 113 7.27 -1.51 15.29
CA VAL A 113 5.91 -1.00 15.11
C VAL A 113 5.41 -0.43 16.44
N ASP A 114 5.21 0.88 16.47
CA ASP A 114 4.70 1.63 17.60
C ASP A 114 3.27 2.15 17.33
N SER A 115 2.74 2.95 18.24
CA SER A 115 1.40 3.55 18.11
C SER A 115 1.23 4.42 16.86
N MET A 116 2.29 5.12 16.43
CA MET A 116 2.22 6.00 15.25
C MET A 116 2.18 5.18 13.96
N ILE A 117 3.04 4.17 13.85
CA ILE A 117 3.08 3.25 12.71
C ILE A 117 1.78 2.46 12.63
N ALA A 118 1.29 1.94 13.75
CA ALA A 118 0.03 1.19 13.80
C ALA A 118 -1.17 2.05 13.35
N ALA A 119 -1.20 3.34 13.71
CA ALA A 119 -2.25 4.26 13.29
C ALA A 119 -2.23 4.54 11.78
N ASP A 120 -1.03 4.65 11.18
CA ASP A 120 -0.91 4.83 9.72
C ASP A 120 -1.32 3.56 8.97
N VAL A 121 -0.87 2.38 9.44
CA VAL A 121 -1.31 1.09 8.87
C VAL A 121 -2.84 0.96 8.94
N ARG A 122 -3.46 1.25 10.08
CA ARG A 122 -4.92 1.19 10.22
C ARG A 122 -5.64 2.12 9.23
N THR A 123 -5.16 3.35 9.13
CA THR A 123 -5.73 4.36 8.23
C THR A 123 -5.61 3.93 6.77
N TRP A 124 -4.45 3.40 6.40
CA TRP A 124 -4.20 2.86 5.06
C TRP A 124 -5.10 1.68 4.72
N LEU A 125 -5.31 0.75 5.66
CA LEU A 125 -6.20 -0.40 5.49
C LEU A 125 -7.64 0.03 5.25
N TRP A 126 -8.13 1.01 6.02
CA TRP A 126 -9.46 1.57 5.80
C TRP A 126 -9.58 2.26 4.43
N ASN A 127 -8.55 3.00 4.02
CA ASN A 127 -8.56 3.73 2.74
C ASN A 127 -8.49 2.80 1.53
N SER A 128 -7.72 1.71 1.63
CA SER A 128 -7.45 0.80 0.50
C SER A 128 -8.45 -0.35 0.41
N PHE A 129 -8.78 -0.97 1.55
CA PHE A 129 -9.58 -2.20 1.61
C PHE A 129 -10.97 -1.98 2.22
N ARG A 130 -11.24 -0.82 2.84
CA ARG A 130 -12.46 -0.56 3.63
C ARG A 130 -12.67 -1.57 4.77
N VAL A 131 -11.58 -2.16 5.26
CA VAL A 131 -11.58 -3.07 6.40
C VAL A 131 -11.08 -2.32 7.62
N ASP A 132 -11.87 -2.31 8.69
CA ASP A 132 -11.42 -1.83 9.99
C ASP A 132 -10.75 -2.97 10.76
N ILE A 133 -9.46 -2.81 11.05
CA ILE A 133 -8.71 -3.69 11.94
C ILE A 133 -8.55 -2.98 13.28
N PRO A 134 -8.93 -3.61 14.41
CA PRO A 134 -8.73 -3.03 15.73
C PRO A 134 -7.28 -2.61 15.96
N PHE A 135 -7.09 -1.40 16.49
CA PHE A 135 -5.75 -0.84 16.72
C PHE A 135 -4.87 -1.75 17.61
N LEU A 136 -5.46 -2.36 18.64
CA LEU A 136 -4.76 -3.28 19.53
C LEU A 136 -4.32 -4.58 18.84
N ASP A 137 -5.01 -4.99 17.78
CA ASP A 137 -4.57 -6.15 16.98
C ASP A 137 -3.30 -5.81 16.22
N ILE A 138 -3.16 -4.60 15.70
CA ILE A 138 -1.96 -4.17 14.96
C ILE A 138 -0.74 -4.06 15.90
N LEU A 139 -0.96 -3.61 17.14
CA LEU A 139 0.07 -3.50 18.17
C LEU A 139 0.41 -4.82 18.87
N ASN A 140 -0.34 -5.89 18.60
CA ASN A 140 -0.12 -7.16 19.26
C ASN A 140 1.29 -7.70 18.94
N SER A 141 2.04 -8.05 19.98
CA SER A 141 3.44 -8.50 19.88
C SER A 141 3.64 -9.79 19.10
N GLN A 142 2.56 -10.57 18.87
CA GLN A 142 2.58 -11.83 18.11
C GLN A 142 2.05 -11.67 16.69
N LYS A 143 1.51 -10.51 16.31
CA LYS A 143 0.95 -10.34 14.96
C LYS A 143 2.06 -10.18 13.93
N THR A 144 1.91 -10.86 12.81
CA THR A 144 2.84 -10.88 11.67
C THR A 144 2.16 -10.26 10.44
N LEU A 145 2.95 -9.91 9.41
CA LEU A 145 2.37 -9.45 8.14
C LEU A 145 1.53 -10.54 7.48
N SER A 146 1.98 -11.80 7.53
CA SER A 146 1.24 -12.94 7.01
C SER A 146 -0.13 -13.09 7.66
N GLY A 147 -0.19 -13.05 9.00
CA GLY A 147 -1.45 -13.15 9.74
C GLY A 147 -2.38 -11.95 9.52
N LEU A 148 -1.84 -10.77 9.21
CA LEU A 148 -2.64 -9.59 8.84
C LEU A 148 -3.24 -9.79 7.43
N ALA A 149 -2.44 -10.27 6.47
CA ALA A 149 -2.91 -10.55 5.11
C ALA A 149 -3.99 -11.65 5.08
N GLU A 150 -3.85 -12.70 5.88
CA GLU A 150 -4.87 -13.75 6.05
C GLU A 150 -6.18 -13.19 6.61
N LEU A 151 -6.09 -12.35 7.66
CA LEU A 151 -7.25 -11.70 8.26
C LEU A 151 -7.99 -10.85 7.21
N LEU A 152 -7.26 -10.06 6.43
CA LEU A 152 -7.83 -9.26 5.34
C LEU A 152 -8.47 -10.13 4.26
N GLY A 153 -7.80 -11.21 3.83
CA GLY A 153 -8.35 -12.15 2.85
C GLY A 153 -9.66 -12.78 3.34
N MET A 154 -9.73 -13.16 4.62
CA MET A 154 -10.95 -13.68 5.23
C MET A 154 -12.07 -12.63 5.28
N ARG A 155 -11.76 -11.38 5.61
CA ARG A 155 -12.74 -10.29 5.64
C ARG A 155 -13.26 -9.93 4.24
N LEU A 156 -12.42 -9.99 3.22
CA LEU A 156 -12.78 -9.66 1.85
C LEU A 156 -13.52 -10.79 1.13
N SER A 157 -13.32 -12.05 1.52
CA SER A 157 -14.03 -13.21 0.98
C SER A 157 -15.34 -13.53 1.71
N GLY A 158 -15.46 -13.12 2.98
CA GLY A 158 -16.66 -13.31 3.80
C GLY A 158 -17.70 -12.20 3.68
N THR A 159 -17.60 -11.31 2.67
CA THR A 159 -18.61 -10.31 2.34
C THR A 159 -19.30 -10.70 1.05
#